data_AF-A0A915EH93-F1
#
_entry.id   AF-A0A915EH93-F1
#
_cell.length_a   1.000
_cell.length_b   1.000
_cell.length_c   1.000
_cell.angle_alpha   90.00
_cell.angle_beta   90.00
_cell.angle_gamma   90.00
#
_symmetry.space_group_name_H-M   'P 1'
#
loop_
_entity.id
_entity.type
_entity.pdbx_description
1 polymer ?
#
loop_
_entity_poly.entity_id
_entity_poly.type
_entity_poly.pdbx_seq_one_letter_code
_entity_poly.pdbx_strand_id
1 'polypeptide(L)'
;MRFMEIPQRLQALLQQPDPLVLNHIIKYDGPDKNTACYDIDVEMDDPVKQQMSTFLQNHSNMPDIAVLDQKIYDIVEQINEEKVKRDFYAKFADNPQELVQKWLISQSKDLRNISEVSSDFEMERRADQYFQPHTQEGVFRYIYGKVQQKELNWRLLWE
;
A
#
# COMPACT_ATOMS: atom_id res chain seq x y z
N MET A 1 32.22 -47.42 11.36
CA MET A 1 32.39 -46.01 10.91
C MET A 1 31.02 -45.38 10.88
N ARG A 2 30.82 -44.17 11.44
CA ARG A 2 29.52 -43.49 11.43
C ARG A 2 29.42 -42.55 10.23
N PHE A 3 28.25 -42.45 9.61
CA PHE A 3 28.03 -41.62 8.41
C PHE A 3 28.40 -40.14 8.62
N MET A 4 28.18 -39.61 9.82
CA MET A 4 28.53 -38.24 10.21
C MET A 4 30.05 -37.97 10.24
N GLU A 5 30.89 -38.99 10.36
CA GLU A 5 32.36 -38.85 10.42
C GLU A 5 33.00 -38.79 9.01
N ILE A 6 32.21 -39.07 7.96
CA ILE A 6 32.68 -39.16 6.58
C ILE A 6 33.23 -37.81 6.07
N PRO A 7 32.55 -36.66 6.21
CA PRO A 7 33.05 -35.39 5.66
C PRO A 7 34.42 -35.00 6.24
N GLN A 8 34.62 -35.19 7.56
CA GLN A 8 35.87 -34.85 8.24
C GLN A 8 37.03 -35.76 7.81
N ARG A 9 36.77 -37.07 7.65
CA ARG A 9 37.77 -38.02 7.17
C ARG A 9 38.09 -37.82 5.69
N LEU A 10 37.08 -37.46 4.88
CA LEU A 10 37.23 -37.19 3.45
C LEU A 10 38.08 -35.94 3.22
N GLN A 11 37.87 -34.88 3.99
CA GLN A 11 38.60 -33.62 3.84
C GLN A 11 40.12 -33.78 3.97
N ALA A 12 40.59 -34.67 4.85
CA ALA A 12 42.02 -34.97 5.01
C ALA A 12 42.63 -35.74 3.82
N LEU A 13 41.80 -36.33 2.97
CA LEU A 13 42.21 -37.09 1.77
C LEU A 13 42.06 -36.28 0.48
N LEU A 14 41.37 -35.14 0.52
CA LEU A 14 41.26 -34.23 -0.62
C LEU A 14 42.55 -33.42 -0.75
N GLN A 15 43.31 -33.68 -1.80
CA GLN A 15 44.51 -32.93 -2.16
C GLN A 15 44.22 -32.03 -3.36
N GLN A 16 45.06 -31.03 -3.56
CA GLN A 16 44.99 -30.23 -4.78
C GLN A 16 45.31 -31.10 -6.00
N PRO A 17 44.78 -30.77 -7.18
CA PRO A 17 45.14 -31.46 -8.42
C PRO A 17 46.65 -31.45 -8.61
N ASP A 18 47.19 -32.58 -9.07
CA ASP A 18 48.62 -32.68 -9.34
C ASP A 18 49.05 -31.69 -10.43
N PRO A 19 50.25 -31.09 -10.31
CA PRO A 19 50.75 -30.16 -11.30
C PRO A 19 51.01 -30.85 -12.64
N LEU A 20 50.79 -30.11 -13.74
CA LEU A 20 51.14 -30.58 -15.09
C LEU A 20 52.66 -30.64 -15.25
N VAL A 21 53.22 -31.84 -15.36
CA VAL A 21 54.65 -32.08 -15.57
C VAL A 21 54.93 -32.50 -17.01
N LEU A 22 55.62 -31.65 -17.77
CA LEU A 22 56.02 -31.94 -19.15
C LEU A 22 57.51 -32.27 -19.22
N ASN A 23 57.83 -33.52 -19.53
CA ASN A 23 59.22 -33.97 -19.68
C ASN A 23 59.62 -33.90 -21.16
N HIS A 24 60.59 -33.04 -21.49
CA HIS A 24 61.13 -32.92 -22.84
C HIS A 24 62.62 -33.28 -22.85
N ILE A 25 62.99 -34.27 -23.68
CA ILE A 25 64.38 -34.67 -23.88
C ILE A 25 64.92 -33.97 -25.12
N ILE A 26 65.93 -33.13 -24.93
CA ILE A 26 66.58 -32.39 -26.01
C ILE A 26 67.36 -33.38 -26.88
N LYS A 27 66.99 -33.48 -28.16
CA LYS A 27 67.72 -34.24 -29.18
C LYS A 27 68.33 -33.26 -30.18
N TYR A 28 69.60 -33.44 -30.50
CA TYR A 28 70.29 -32.68 -31.56
C TYR A 28 70.18 -33.48 -32.86
N ASP A 29 69.06 -33.35 -33.55
CA ASP A 29 68.79 -34.06 -34.80
C ASP A 29 68.39 -33.03 -35.87
N GLY A 30 69.39 -32.46 -36.54
CA GLY A 30 69.20 -31.55 -37.67
C GLY A 30 68.54 -30.18 -37.35
N PRO A 31 68.28 -29.36 -38.40
CA PRO A 31 67.74 -28.00 -38.28
C PRO A 31 66.23 -27.93 -37.96
N ASP A 32 65.55 -29.07 -37.86
CA ASP A 32 64.10 -29.11 -37.66
C ASP A 32 63.71 -28.95 -36.19
N LYS A 33 62.77 -28.03 -35.92
CA LYS A 33 62.25 -27.78 -34.58
C LYS A 33 61.32 -28.92 -34.15
N ASN A 34 61.70 -29.64 -33.09
CA ASN A 34 60.88 -30.71 -32.54
C ASN A 34 59.83 -30.12 -31.57
N THR A 35 58.67 -29.72 -32.10
CA THR A 35 57.56 -29.17 -31.30
C THR A 35 56.66 -30.29 -30.78
N ALA A 36 56.57 -30.43 -29.46
CA ALA A 36 55.57 -31.30 -28.82
C ALA A 36 54.32 -30.49 -28.49
N CYS A 37 53.17 -30.94 -28.97
CA CYS A 37 51.85 -30.36 -28.67
C CYS A 37 51.12 -31.26 -27.67
N TYR A 38 50.54 -30.68 -26.63
CA TYR A 38 49.75 -31.39 -25.62
C TYR A 38 48.37 -30.75 -25.57
N ASP A 39 47.33 -31.54 -25.84
CA ASP A 39 45.95 -31.14 -25.61
C ASP A 39 45.60 -31.42 -24.15
N ILE A 40 45.10 -30.40 -23.45
CA ILE A 40 44.74 -30.47 -22.03
C ILE A 40 43.28 -30.07 -21.90
N ASP A 41 42.46 -30.99 -21.42
CA ASP A 41 41.06 -30.71 -21.11
C ASP A 41 40.97 -29.88 -19.82
N VAL A 42 40.35 -28.72 -19.92
CA VAL A 42 40.14 -27.80 -18.79
C VAL A 42 38.64 -27.71 -18.52
N GLU A 43 38.24 -28.05 -17.30
CA GLU A 43 36.87 -27.75 -16.85
C GLU A 43 36.70 -26.24 -16.76
N MET A 44 35.80 -25.71 -17.57
CA MET A 44 35.38 -24.31 -17.51
C MET A 44 34.08 -24.21 -16.71
N ASP A 45 33.92 -23.10 -15.99
CA ASP A 45 32.64 -22.77 -15.39
C ASP A 45 31.57 -22.66 -16.48
N ASP A 46 30.41 -23.26 -16.20
CA ASP A 46 29.28 -23.26 -17.11
C ASP A 46 28.81 -21.82 -17.36
N PRO A 47 28.95 -21.29 -18.60
CA PRO A 47 28.56 -19.92 -18.92
C PRO A 47 27.07 -19.67 -18.69
N VAL A 48 26.24 -20.72 -18.67
CA VAL A 48 24.81 -20.63 -18.36
C VAL A 48 24.57 -20.19 -16.91
N LYS A 49 25.43 -20.60 -15.95
CA LYS A 49 25.30 -20.15 -14.54
C LYS A 49 25.46 -18.64 -14.41
N GLN A 50 26.40 -18.06 -15.16
CA GLN A 50 26.62 -16.63 -15.15
C GLN A 50 25.44 -15.88 -15.79
N GLN A 51 24.92 -16.39 -16.92
CA GLN A 51 23.73 -15.84 -17.58
C GLN A 51 22.48 -15.91 -16.68
N MET A 52 22.27 -17.03 -15.99
CA MET A 52 21.17 -17.18 -15.04
C MET A 52 21.28 -16.20 -13.88
N SER A 53 22.48 -15.99 -13.33
CA SER A 53 22.72 -14.99 -12.28
C SER A 53 22.35 -13.58 -12.75
N THR A 54 22.80 -13.19 -13.94
CA THR A 54 22.44 -11.90 -14.54
C THR A 54 20.95 -11.77 -14.80
N PHE A 55 20.28 -12.83 -15.27
CA PHE A 55 18.84 -12.82 -15.49
C PHE A 55 18.05 -12.62 -14.19
N LEU A 56 18.41 -13.34 -13.12
CA LEU A 56 17.74 -13.22 -11.82
C LEU A 56 17.98 -11.86 -11.15
N GLN A 57 19.11 -11.22 -11.43
CA GLN A 57 19.46 -9.91 -10.88
C GLN A 57 18.96 -8.74 -11.73
N ASN A 58 18.50 -8.99 -12.96
CA ASN A 58 18.03 -7.95 -13.86
C ASN A 58 16.66 -7.41 -13.42
N HIS A 59 16.69 -6.31 -12.68
CA HIS A 59 15.52 -5.52 -12.28
C HIS A 59 15.35 -4.26 -13.14
N SER A 60 15.95 -4.21 -14.33
CA SER A 60 15.97 -3.00 -15.19
C SER A 60 14.59 -2.42 -15.46
N ASN A 61 13.56 -3.28 -15.52
CA ASN A 61 12.19 -2.88 -15.90
C ASN A 61 11.29 -2.59 -14.68
N MET A 62 11.72 -2.91 -13.45
CA MET A 62 10.95 -2.63 -12.25
C MET A 62 10.58 -1.15 -12.06
N PRO A 63 11.46 -0.15 -12.31
CA PRO A 63 11.05 1.25 -12.19
C PRO A 63 9.98 1.64 -13.20
N ASP A 64 10.06 1.15 -14.45
CA ASP A 64 9.06 1.44 -15.48
C ASP A 64 7.71 0.81 -15.14
N ILE A 65 7.71 -0.41 -14.59
CA ILE A 65 6.49 -1.09 -14.10
C ILE A 65 5.85 -0.25 -12.99
N ALA A 66 6.61 0.24 -12.01
CA ALA A 66 6.08 1.06 -10.92
C ALA A 66 5.46 2.39 -11.44
N VAL A 67 6.07 3.01 -12.45
CA VAL A 67 5.52 4.21 -13.10
C VAL A 67 4.20 3.89 -13.82
N LEU A 68 4.14 2.76 -14.52
CA LEU A 68 2.91 2.31 -15.17
C LEU A 68 1.81 2.00 -14.16
N ASP A 69 2.14 1.37 -13.04
CA ASP A 69 1.19 1.10 -11.95
C ASP A 69 0.61 2.40 -11.39
N GLN A 70 1.45 3.39 -11.09
CA GLN A 70 0.96 4.71 -10.64
C GLN A 70 0.03 5.34 -11.68
N LYS A 71 0.39 5.28 -12.96
CA LYS A 71 -0.44 5.82 -14.04
C LYS A 71 -1.79 5.10 -14.13
N ILE A 72 -1.83 3.80 -13.90
CA ILE A 72 -3.08 3.04 -13.84
C ILE A 72 -3.94 3.55 -12.69
N TYR A 73 -3.37 3.75 -11.49
CA TYR A 73 -4.10 4.30 -10.35
C TYR A 73 -4.70 5.68 -10.66
N ASP A 74 -3.90 6.60 -11.20
CA ASP A 74 -4.34 7.95 -11.51
C ASP A 74 -5.49 7.96 -12.54
N ILE A 75 -5.39 7.10 -13.57
CA ILE A 75 -6.45 6.98 -14.59
C ILE A 75 -7.73 6.40 -13.99
N VAL A 76 -7.62 5.39 -13.12
CA VAL A 76 -8.79 4.80 -12.45
C VAL A 76 -9.49 5.83 -11.56
N GLU A 77 -8.73 6.66 -10.84
CA GLU A 77 -9.29 7.76 -10.05
C GLU A 77 -10.05 8.76 -10.94
N GLN A 78 -9.43 9.22 -12.03
CA GLN A 78 -10.07 10.13 -13.00
C GLN A 78 -11.35 9.55 -13.59
N ILE A 79 -11.36 8.25 -13.94
CA ILE A 79 -12.57 7.57 -14.44
C ILE A 79 -13.69 7.60 -13.40
N ASN A 80 -13.36 7.39 -12.12
CA ASN A 80 -14.36 7.43 -11.06
C ASN A 80 -14.92 8.84 -10.84
N GLU A 81 -14.08 9.87 -10.87
CA GLU A 81 -14.53 11.26 -10.79
C GLU A 81 -15.48 11.63 -11.95
N GLU A 82 -15.09 11.28 -13.18
CA GLU A 82 -15.91 11.55 -14.37
C GLU A 82 -17.22 10.74 -14.35
N LYS A 83 -17.20 9.52 -13.84
CA LYS A 83 -18.41 8.72 -13.62
C LYS A 83 -19.36 9.42 -12.65
N VAL A 84 -18.86 9.93 -11.52
CA VAL A 84 -19.69 10.65 -10.54
C VAL A 84 -20.33 11.89 -11.17
N LYS A 85 -19.55 12.69 -11.92
CA LYS A 85 -20.06 13.86 -12.65
C LYS A 85 -21.14 13.45 -13.67
N ARG A 86 -20.86 12.44 -14.50
CA ARG A 86 -21.81 11.92 -15.48
C ARG A 86 -23.12 11.48 -14.83
N ASP A 87 -23.03 10.69 -13.76
CA ASP A 87 -24.21 10.17 -13.05
C ASP A 87 -25.03 11.30 -12.42
N PHE A 88 -24.38 12.35 -11.92
CA PHE A 88 -25.05 13.55 -11.44
C PHE A 88 -25.83 14.25 -12.56
N TYR A 89 -25.17 14.55 -13.70
CA TYR A 89 -25.83 15.24 -14.81
C TYR A 89 -26.91 14.40 -15.48
N ALA A 90 -26.73 13.08 -15.58
CA ALA A 90 -27.74 12.17 -16.10
C ALA A 90 -29.00 12.18 -15.23
N LYS A 91 -28.86 12.12 -13.90
CA LYS A 91 -29.99 12.23 -12.98
C LYS A 91 -30.64 13.62 -13.01
N PHE A 92 -29.85 14.67 -13.19
CA PHE A 92 -30.37 16.03 -13.32
C PHE A 92 -31.21 16.18 -14.59
N ALA A 93 -30.77 15.60 -15.71
CA ALA A 93 -31.51 15.62 -16.96
C ALA A 93 -32.82 14.80 -16.91
N ASP A 94 -32.84 13.70 -16.16
CA ASP A 94 -34.02 12.84 -15.98
C ASP A 94 -35.11 13.50 -15.11
N ASN A 95 -34.74 13.98 -13.91
CA ASN A 95 -35.66 14.69 -13.03
C ASN A 95 -34.93 15.81 -12.25
N PRO A 96 -34.87 17.04 -12.81
CA PRO A 96 -34.11 18.12 -12.20
C PRO A 96 -34.70 18.60 -10.88
N GLN A 97 -36.03 18.59 -10.74
CA GLN A 97 -36.70 19.06 -9.52
C GLN A 97 -36.39 18.15 -8.32
N GLU A 98 -36.53 16.84 -8.50
CA GLU A 98 -36.24 15.88 -7.44
C GLU A 98 -34.75 15.86 -7.10
N LEU A 99 -33.86 15.95 -8.11
CA LEU A 99 -32.43 15.99 -7.86
C LEU A 99 -32.02 17.24 -7.06
N VAL A 100 -32.48 18.43 -7.44
CA VAL A 100 -32.17 19.66 -6.71
C VAL A 100 -32.68 19.61 -5.28
N GLN A 101 -33.88 19.09 -5.05
CA GLN A 101 -34.40 18.93 -3.69
C GLN A 101 -33.54 17.99 -2.84
N LYS A 102 -33.20 16.81 -3.36
CA LYS A 102 -32.34 15.84 -2.66
C LYS A 102 -30.93 16.41 -2.44
N TRP A 103 -30.40 17.12 -3.43
CA TRP A 103 -29.08 17.73 -3.36
C TRP A 103 -29.03 18.82 -2.29
N LEU A 104 -30.02 19.72 -2.23
CA LEU A 104 -30.10 20.75 -1.19
C LEU A 104 -30.19 20.15 0.22
N ILE A 105 -30.96 19.07 0.39
CA ILE A 105 -31.04 18.35 1.67
C ILE A 105 -29.68 17.75 2.04
N SER A 106 -29.00 17.10 1.07
CA SER A 106 -27.66 16.52 1.28
C SER A 106 -26.65 17.59 1.68
N GLN A 107 -26.53 18.67 0.90
CA GLN A 107 -25.59 19.76 1.17
C GLN A 107 -25.87 20.44 2.51
N SER A 108 -27.15 20.60 2.89
CA SER A 108 -27.53 21.15 4.19
C SER A 108 -27.11 20.23 5.34
N LYS A 109 -27.22 18.90 5.17
CA LYS A 109 -26.75 17.93 6.15
C LYS A 109 -25.23 17.91 6.26
N ASP A 110 -24.53 17.94 5.13
CA ASP A 110 -23.06 17.96 5.10
C ASP A 110 -22.51 19.23 5.76
N LEU A 111 -23.14 20.39 5.50
CA LEU A 111 -22.79 21.64 6.16
C LEU A 111 -23.02 21.57 7.68
N ARG A 112 -24.14 20.99 8.14
CA ARG A 112 -24.40 20.80 9.58
C ARG A 112 -23.34 19.91 10.23
N ASN A 113 -22.94 18.83 9.55
CA ASN A 113 -21.91 17.93 10.05
C ASN A 113 -20.55 18.64 10.19
N ILE A 114 -20.19 19.52 9.24
CA ILE A 114 -18.92 20.27 9.28
C ILE A 114 -18.96 21.42 10.32
N SER A 115 -20.12 22.05 10.51
CA SER A 115 -20.26 23.22 11.38
C SER A 115 -20.54 22.91 12.85
N GLU A 116 -20.75 21.64 13.20
CA GLU A 116 -21.20 21.18 14.54
C GLU A 116 -22.47 21.89 15.05
N VAL A 117 -23.19 22.59 14.16
CA VAL A 117 -24.46 23.25 14.48
C VAL A 117 -25.51 22.16 14.61
N SER A 118 -25.84 21.84 15.86
CA SER A 118 -26.67 20.70 16.21
C SER A 118 -28.17 20.90 15.98
N SER A 119 -28.63 22.16 15.84
CA SER A 119 -30.06 22.44 15.77
C SER A 119 -30.54 22.88 14.40
N ASP A 120 -31.62 22.25 13.96
CA ASP A 120 -32.43 22.70 12.85
C ASP A 120 -33.35 23.85 13.31
N PHE A 121 -32.82 25.07 13.28
CA PHE A 121 -33.55 26.28 13.70
C PHE A 121 -34.91 26.42 13.02
N GLU A 122 -35.06 25.93 11.78
CA GLU A 122 -36.34 26.02 11.09
C GLU A 122 -37.35 24.98 11.60
N MET A 123 -36.87 23.82 12.08
CA MET A 123 -37.72 22.82 12.73
C MET A 123 -38.19 23.30 14.10
N GLU A 124 -37.32 23.96 14.87
CA GLU A 124 -37.68 24.57 16.17
C GLU A 124 -38.75 25.65 16.05
N ARG A 125 -38.88 26.32 14.90
CA ARG A 125 -39.94 27.33 14.68
C ARG A 125 -41.32 26.72 14.48
N ARG A 126 -41.43 25.43 14.18
CA ARG A 126 -42.71 24.77 13.90
C ARG A 126 -43.34 24.26 15.18
N ALA A 127 -44.62 24.59 15.39
CA ALA A 127 -45.38 24.14 16.57
C ALA A 127 -45.38 22.61 16.72
N ASP A 128 -45.43 21.87 15.61
CA ASP A 128 -45.38 20.40 15.54
C ASP A 128 -44.17 19.79 16.26
N GLN A 129 -43.05 20.51 16.30
CA GLN A 129 -41.85 20.08 17.01
C GLN A 129 -42.06 19.99 18.52
N TYR A 130 -43.01 20.74 19.08
CA TYR A 130 -43.31 20.76 20.50
C TYR A 130 -44.38 19.75 20.92
N PHE A 131 -45.00 19.04 19.97
CA PHE A 131 -45.94 17.94 20.25
C PHE A 131 -45.25 16.57 20.30
N GLN A 132 -43.92 16.52 20.36
CA GLN A 132 -43.16 15.27 20.45
C GLN A 132 -43.25 14.65 21.86
N PRO A 133 -43.20 13.31 21.99
CA PRO A 133 -43.30 12.63 23.30
C PRO A 133 -42.28 13.12 24.33
N HIS A 134 -41.07 13.46 23.85
CA HIS A 134 -39.94 13.91 24.68
C HIS A 134 -40.10 15.34 25.20
N THR A 135 -41.03 16.13 24.64
CA THR A 135 -41.18 17.55 25.01
C THR A 135 -41.60 17.70 26.46
N GLN A 136 -42.50 16.84 26.95
CA GLN A 136 -42.94 16.88 28.35
C GLN A 136 -41.78 16.65 29.32
N GLU A 137 -40.94 15.64 29.04
CA GLU A 137 -39.74 15.35 29.82
C GLU A 137 -38.75 16.52 29.76
N GLY A 138 -38.54 17.09 28.57
CA GLY A 138 -37.69 18.27 28.37
C GLY A 138 -38.13 19.47 29.21
N VAL A 139 -39.44 19.74 29.27
CA VAL A 139 -40.02 20.80 30.12
C VAL A 139 -39.75 20.53 31.60
N PHE A 140 -39.96 19.30 32.07
CA PHE A 140 -39.68 18.95 33.48
C PHE A 140 -38.21 19.13 33.84
N ARG A 141 -37.29 18.64 33.00
CA ARG A 141 -35.84 18.82 33.19
C ARG A 141 -35.47 20.30 33.23
N TYR A 142 -36.02 21.09 32.31
CA TYR A 142 -35.78 22.53 32.25
C TYR A 142 -36.26 23.26 33.52
N ILE A 143 -37.50 23.01 33.94
CA ILE A 143 -38.08 23.63 35.15
C ILE A 143 -37.24 23.25 36.37
N TYR A 144 -36.90 21.97 36.53
CA TYR A 144 -36.08 21.50 37.64
C TYR A 144 -34.72 22.22 37.70
N GLY A 145 -34.03 22.33 36.56
CA GLY A 145 -32.77 23.07 36.46
C GLY A 145 -32.92 24.57 36.80
N LYS A 146 -34.01 25.21 36.38
CA LYS A 146 -34.29 26.62 36.72
C LYS A 146 -34.54 26.85 38.20
N VAL A 147 -35.24 25.92 38.87
CA VAL A 147 -35.45 25.99 40.33
C VAL A 147 -34.11 25.91 41.06
N GLN A 148 -33.27 24.92 40.72
CA GLN A 148 -31.94 24.77 41.32
C GLN A 148 -31.05 26.00 41.10
N GLN A 149 -31.04 26.57 39.88
CA GLN A 149 -30.28 27.78 39.58
C GLN A 149 -30.72 28.96 40.46
N LYS A 150 -32.03 29.11 40.68
CA LYS A 150 -32.58 30.16 41.54
C LYS A 150 -32.19 29.95 43.01
N GLU A 151 -32.22 28.71 43.49
CA GLU A 151 -31.77 28.37 44.84
C GLU A 151 -30.28 28.65 45.05
N LEU A 152 -29.43 28.30 44.07
CA LEU A 152 -28.01 28.63 44.05
C LEU A 152 -27.77 30.14 44.06
N ASN A 153 -28.45 30.88 43.18
CA ASN A 153 -28.33 32.33 43.12
C ASN A 153 -28.76 33.00 44.44
N TRP A 154 -29.81 32.50 45.09
CA TRP A 154 -30.18 33.00 46.40
C TRP A 154 -29.10 32.73 47.42
N ARG A 155 -28.57 31.51 47.51
CA ARG A 155 -27.48 31.19 48.45
C ARG A 155 -26.25 32.09 48.26
N LEU A 156 -25.87 32.36 47.00
CA LEU A 156 -24.75 33.26 46.66
C LEU A 156 -25.01 34.74 46.99
N LEU A 157 -26.27 35.17 47.12
CA LEU A 157 -26.63 36.54 47.52
C LEU A 157 -26.66 36.72 49.05
N TRP A 158 -26.62 35.62 49.81
CA TRP A 158 -26.64 35.61 51.28
C TRP A 158 -25.28 35.20 51.89
N GLU A 159 -24.24 35.01 51.07
CA GLU A 159 -22.82 34.90 51.44
C GLU A 159 -22.07 36.19 51.06
#